data_AF-A0A815R7M9-F1
#
_entry.id   AF-A0A815R7M9-F1
#
_cell.length_a   1.000
_cell.length_b   1.000
_cell.length_c   1.000
_cell.angle_alpha   90.00
_cell.angle_beta   90.00
_cell.angle_gamma   90.00
#
_symmetry.space_group_name_H-M   'P 1'
#
loop_
_entity.id
_entity.type
_entity.pdbx_description
1 polymer ?
#
loop_
_entity_poly.entity_id
_entity_poly.type
_entity_poly.pdbx_seq_one_letter_code
_entity_poly.pdbx_strand_id
1 'polypeptide(L)'
;MFFLYPPMATPVVCSNSSIYIYSTAALFNCRELLCNISLNEILESKYGYKCYIPQRDGFEGHNQFIKLLLKKEYKKLNDTNNNAELTEEEITTCIQYLIYILDMGYFIPNAHVVLGHIDEPMDEGVVIELAWGRTLGKAVIGWRTDIRSVFGDMTHSLKGRRKTLVLVILTFFFHSFVKTFIVNTKEATSQLYAVAESIHEAITACEVEGKFSASSTVSLQPSSLLQQQLLNHGKIIFDGITNFHAENNLRLIVRRLLTLKQQGLFCLPTIINKHH
;
A
#
# COMPACT_ATOMS: atom_id res chain seq x y z
N MET A 1 -37.92 16.64 -14.07
CA MET A 1 -38.03 15.19 -13.83
C MET A 1 -37.06 14.86 -12.71
N PHE A 2 -37.54 14.88 -11.47
CA PHE A 2 -36.75 14.60 -10.27
C PHE A 2 -36.94 13.12 -9.92
N PHE A 3 -35.85 12.37 -9.81
CA PHE A 3 -35.89 11.04 -9.20
C PHE A 3 -35.62 11.20 -7.70
N LEU A 4 -36.69 11.20 -6.91
CA LEU A 4 -36.64 10.92 -5.49
C LEU A 4 -36.46 9.40 -5.33
N TYR A 5 -35.31 8.98 -4.81
CA TYR A 5 -35.19 7.64 -4.23
C TYR A 5 -35.62 7.72 -2.75
N PRO A 6 -36.39 6.74 -2.25
CA PRO A 6 -36.80 6.72 -0.85
C PRO A 6 -35.58 6.50 0.06
N PRO A 7 -35.62 6.92 1.33
CA PRO A 7 -34.58 6.58 2.29
C PRO A 7 -34.63 5.08 2.53
N MET A 8 -33.61 4.35 2.07
CA MET A 8 -33.43 2.96 2.51
C MET A 8 -32.86 3.00 3.92
N ALA A 9 -33.56 2.31 4.81
CA ALA A 9 -33.21 2.16 6.22
C ALA A 9 -31.79 1.64 6.40
N THR A 10 -31.14 2.12 7.45
CA THR A 10 -29.87 1.60 7.97
C THR A 10 -30.02 0.16 8.48
N PRO A 11 -29.01 -0.70 8.23
CA PRO A 11 -28.53 -1.62 9.23
C PRO A 11 -27.25 -1.05 9.85
N VAL A 12 -27.31 -0.80 11.15
CA VAL A 12 -26.12 -0.76 12.01
C VAL A 12 -25.56 -2.18 12.07
N VAL A 13 -24.33 -2.37 11.62
CA VAL A 13 -23.54 -3.56 11.91
C VAL A 13 -22.19 -3.06 12.45
N CYS A 14 -22.07 -2.96 13.77
CA CYS A 14 -20.75 -2.94 14.39
C CYS A 14 -20.20 -4.37 14.32
N SER A 15 -19.60 -4.76 13.19
CA SER A 15 -18.78 -5.96 13.16
C SER A 15 -17.45 -5.62 13.84
N ASN A 16 -17.02 -6.45 14.79
CA ASN A 16 -15.71 -6.37 15.46
C ASN A 16 -14.50 -6.59 14.51
N SER A 17 -14.72 -6.50 13.20
CA SER A 17 -13.71 -6.63 12.16
C SER A 17 -13.08 -5.27 11.90
N SER A 18 -11.80 -5.14 12.21
CA SER A 18 -11.07 -3.90 11.92
C SER A 18 -10.94 -3.68 10.41
N ILE A 19 -11.18 -2.45 9.95
CA ILE A 19 -10.84 -2.04 8.58
C ILE A 19 -9.31 -1.96 8.48
N TYR A 20 -8.78 -2.49 7.37
CA TYR A 20 -7.37 -2.45 7.01
C TYR A 20 -7.13 -1.46 5.87
N ILE A 21 -6.15 -0.58 6.04
CA ILE A 21 -5.76 0.46 5.09
C ILE A 21 -4.34 0.15 4.62
N TYR A 22 -4.11 0.10 3.31
CA TYR A 22 -2.77 0.19 2.75
C TYR A 22 -2.47 1.66 2.43
N SER A 23 -1.50 2.23 3.13
CA SER A 23 -1.13 3.63 2.98
C SER A 23 0.09 3.77 2.08
N THR A 24 -0.13 4.29 0.88
CA THR A 24 0.90 4.59 -0.12
C THR A 24 1.18 6.09 -0.18
N ALA A 25 2.47 6.44 -0.17
CA ALA A 25 2.94 7.81 -0.26
C ALA A 25 4.44 7.83 -0.59
N ALA A 26 4.94 8.95 -1.12
CA ALA A 26 6.37 9.16 -1.29
C ALA A 26 7.10 9.13 0.07
N LEU A 27 8.29 8.52 0.10
CA LEU A 27 9.04 8.23 1.34
C LEU A 27 10.43 8.88 1.39
N PHE A 28 10.78 9.66 0.36
CA PHE A 28 12.17 10.05 0.11
C PHE A 28 12.66 11.20 1.00
N ASN A 29 11.77 11.86 1.73
CA ASN A 29 12.14 12.93 2.66
C ASN A 29 11.45 12.83 4.02
N CYS A 30 12.10 13.38 5.03
CA CYS A 30 11.62 13.31 6.42
C CYS A 30 10.25 13.95 6.62
N ARG A 31 9.89 14.96 5.81
CA ARG A 31 8.58 15.62 5.92
C ARG A 31 7.47 14.66 5.54
N GLU A 32 7.57 14.03 4.37
CA GLU A 32 6.57 13.05 3.92
C GLU A 32 6.52 11.87 4.88
N LEU A 33 7.69 11.34 5.28
CA LEU A 33 7.78 10.27 6.27
C LEU A 33 7.02 10.61 7.57
N LEU A 34 7.28 11.78 8.16
CA LEU A 34 6.62 12.23 9.39
C LEU A 34 5.11 12.45 9.19
N CYS A 35 4.71 13.05 8.07
CA CYS A 35 3.31 13.27 7.74
C CYS A 35 2.57 11.94 7.63
N ASN A 36 3.13 10.99 6.88
CA ASN A 36 2.56 9.67 6.64
C ASN A 36 2.42 8.87 7.95
N ILE A 37 3.46 8.84 8.77
CA ILE A 37 3.44 8.14 10.07
C ILE A 37 2.38 8.79 10.98
N SER A 38 2.41 10.11 11.13
CA SER A 38 1.50 10.83 12.04
C SER A 38 0.04 10.66 11.61
N LEU A 39 -0.24 10.72 10.31
CA LEU A 39 -1.58 10.51 9.78
C LEU A 39 -2.10 9.12 10.11
N ASN A 40 -1.27 8.09 9.86
CA ASN A 40 -1.65 6.71 10.15
C ASN A 40 -1.82 6.46 11.64
N GLU A 41 -1.01 7.06 12.51
CA GLU A 41 -1.19 6.96 13.97
C GLU A 41 -2.53 7.53 14.42
N ILE A 42 -2.99 8.64 13.83
CA ILE A 42 -4.32 9.19 14.11
C ILE A 42 -5.40 8.23 13.59
N LEU A 43 -5.24 7.67 12.39
CA LEU A 43 -6.18 6.70 11.82
C LEU A 43 -6.33 5.44 12.71
N GLU A 44 -5.20 4.91 13.20
CA GLU A 44 -5.14 3.74 14.08
C GLU A 44 -5.72 4.05 15.47
N SER A 45 -5.28 5.14 16.11
CA SER A 45 -5.62 5.46 17.50
C SER A 45 -7.03 6.04 17.68
N LYS A 46 -7.48 6.90 16.75
CA LYS A 46 -8.78 7.60 16.87
C LYS A 46 -9.93 6.81 16.26
N TYR A 47 -9.70 6.15 15.12
CA TYR A 47 -10.75 5.45 14.37
C TYR A 47 -10.63 3.91 14.42
N GLY A 48 -9.58 3.39 15.09
CA GLY A 48 -9.43 1.95 15.32
C GLY A 48 -9.02 1.15 14.08
N TYR A 49 -8.56 1.81 13.01
CA TYR A 49 -8.10 1.14 11.80
C TYR A 49 -6.79 0.36 12.02
N LYS A 50 -6.49 -0.57 11.11
CA LYS A 50 -5.17 -1.19 10.98
C LYS A 50 -4.50 -0.68 9.72
N CYS A 51 -3.26 -0.21 9.82
CA CYS A 51 -2.56 0.34 8.67
C CYS A 51 -1.37 -0.54 8.27
N TYR A 52 -1.33 -0.93 7.00
CA TYR A 52 -0.13 -1.40 6.32
C TYR A 52 0.60 -0.16 5.79
N ILE A 53 1.82 0.03 6.26
CA ILE A 53 2.64 1.21 5.98
C ILE A 53 4.01 0.69 5.53
N PRO A 54 4.40 0.85 4.25
CA PRO A 54 5.69 0.37 3.75
C PRO A 54 6.88 0.81 4.63
N GLN A 55 6.84 2.03 5.16
CA GLN A 55 7.85 2.60 6.07
C GLN A 55 8.07 1.78 7.36
N ARG A 56 7.07 0.99 7.78
CA ARG A 56 7.12 0.19 9.01
C ARG A 56 7.47 -1.28 8.73
N ASP A 57 7.53 -1.74 7.47
CA ASP A 57 7.73 -3.15 7.16
C ASP A 57 9.17 -3.65 7.43
N GLY A 58 10.12 -2.71 7.47
CA GLY A 58 11.53 -2.94 7.74
C GLY A 58 12.33 -3.57 6.59
N PHE A 59 11.72 -3.92 5.46
CA PHE A 59 12.44 -4.58 4.37
C PHE A 59 13.48 -3.65 3.74
N GLU A 60 13.13 -2.39 3.48
CA GLU A 60 14.08 -1.41 2.95
C GLU A 60 15.25 -1.13 3.90
N GLY A 61 14.99 -1.12 5.22
CA GLY A 61 16.00 -0.87 6.25
C GLY A 61 16.90 -2.08 6.57
N HIS A 62 16.42 -3.31 6.32
CA HIS A 62 17.15 -4.55 6.62
C HIS A 62 17.85 -5.18 5.41
N ASN A 63 18.02 -4.45 4.31
CA ASN A 63 18.63 -4.96 3.06
C ASN A 63 19.94 -5.73 3.28
N GLN A 64 20.82 -5.25 4.18
CA GLN A 64 22.07 -5.94 4.48
C GLN A 64 21.87 -7.27 5.21
N PHE A 65 20.94 -7.31 6.15
CA PHE A 65 20.62 -8.53 6.89
C PHE A 65 19.95 -9.57 5.98
N ILE A 66 19.00 -9.14 5.13
CA ILE A 66 18.35 -10.00 4.15
C ILE A 66 19.36 -10.54 3.15
N LYS A 67 20.30 -9.71 2.68
CA LYS A 67 21.43 -10.14 1.84
C LYS A 67 22.26 -11.24 2.49
N LEU A 68 22.59 -11.12 3.77
CA LEU A 68 23.31 -12.16 4.52
C LEU A 68 22.49 -13.46 4.63
N LEU A 69 21.19 -13.34 4.90
CA LEU A 69 20.29 -14.49 4.95
C LEU A 69 20.17 -15.19 3.60
N LEU A 70 20.04 -14.45 2.50
CA LEU A 70 19.99 -14.99 1.14
C LEU A 70 21.23 -15.83 0.84
N LYS A 71 22.44 -15.29 1.08
CA LYS A 71 23.69 -16.03 0.88
C LYS A 71 23.75 -17.31 1.73
N LYS A 72 23.41 -17.21 3.02
CA LYS A 72 23.48 -18.33 3.97
C LYS A 72 22.49 -19.44 3.64
N GLU A 73 21.24 -19.09 3.33
CA GLU A 73 20.21 -20.09 3.05
C GLU A 73 20.36 -20.67 1.64
N TYR A 74 20.82 -19.89 0.66
CA TYR A 74 21.11 -20.42 -0.68
C TYR A 74 22.23 -21.45 -0.66
N LYS A 75 23.31 -21.18 0.09
CA LYS A 75 24.42 -22.12 0.26
C LYS A 75 23.93 -23.46 0.82
N LYS A 76 23.15 -23.43 1.91
CA LYS A 76 22.56 -24.65 2.51
C LYS A 76 21.70 -25.46 1.55
N LEU A 77 20.93 -24.79 0.69
CA LEU A 77 20.06 -25.46 -0.28
C LEU A 77 20.86 -26.10 -1.44
N ASN A 78 22.09 -25.65 -1.69
CA ASN A 78 22.93 -26.09 -2.81
C ASN A 78 24.24 -26.76 -2.36
N ASP A 79 24.42 -27.08 -1.08
CA ASP A 79 25.66 -27.68 -0.55
C ASP A 79 26.01 -29.03 -1.20
N THR A 80 25.09 -29.67 -1.94
CA THR A 80 25.35 -30.87 -2.74
C THR A 80 25.92 -30.59 -4.15
N ASN A 81 25.87 -29.34 -4.64
CA ASN A 81 26.25 -28.95 -6.00
C ASN A 81 27.26 -27.78 -5.97
N ASN A 82 28.56 -28.10 -6.02
CA ASN A 82 29.66 -27.24 -6.51
C ASN A 82 29.65 -25.74 -6.13
N ASN A 83 29.88 -25.41 -4.86
CA ASN A 83 30.20 -24.03 -4.41
C ASN A 83 29.29 -22.92 -5.02
N ALA A 84 28.03 -23.25 -5.31
CA ALA A 84 27.14 -22.30 -5.98
C ALA A 84 26.82 -21.14 -5.03
N GLU A 85 27.19 -19.92 -5.43
CA GLU A 85 26.90 -18.68 -4.70
C GLU A 85 26.00 -17.79 -5.54
N LEU A 86 25.10 -17.04 -4.89
CA LEU A 86 24.32 -16.00 -5.56
C LEU A 86 25.22 -14.82 -5.92
N THR A 87 25.08 -14.31 -7.13
CA THR A 87 25.73 -13.06 -7.52
C THR A 87 25.08 -11.87 -6.80
N GLU A 88 25.80 -10.74 -6.75
CA GLU A 88 25.25 -9.50 -6.16
C GLU A 88 24.02 -8.96 -6.92
N GLU A 89 23.98 -9.17 -8.23
CA GLU A 89 22.82 -8.85 -9.06
C GLU A 89 21.61 -9.72 -8.69
N GLU A 90 21.81 -11.03 -8.53
CA GLU A 90 20.74 -11.94 -8.11
C GLU A 90 20.19 -11.62 -6.72
N ILE A 91 21.07 -11.21 -5.80
CA ILE A 91 20.66 -10.79 -4.46
C ILE A 91 19.80 -9.53 -4.54
N THR A 92 20.25 -8.52 -5.28
CA THR A 92 19.52 -7.25 -5.47
C THR A 92 18.14 -7.53 -6.08
N THR A 93 18.12 -8.35 -7.11
CA THR A 93 16.93 -8.85 -7.80
C THR A 93 15.97 -9.55 -6.81
N CYS A 94 16.47 -10.43 -5.95
CA CYS A 94 15.66 -11.11 -4.92
C CYS A 94 15.05 -10.13 -3.92
N ILE A 95 15.82 -9.14 -3.45
CA ILE A 95 15.36 -8.14 -2.49
C ILE A 95 14.28 -7.25 -3.11
N GLN A 96 14.51 -6.71 -4.30
CA GLN A 96 13.54 -5.90 -5.03
C GLN A 96 12.24 -6.67 -5.30
N TYR A 97 12.36 -7.93 -5.70
CA TYR A 97 11.20 -8.79 -5.91
C TYR A 97 10.41 -9.00 -4.63
N LEU A 98 11.11 -9.23 -3.52
CA LEU A 98 10.46 -9.45 -2.23
C LEU A 98 9.67 -8.22 -1.79
N ILE A 99 10.25 -7.02 -1.89
CA ILE A 99 9.56 -5.75 -1.59
C ILE A 99 8.32 -5.61 -2.48
N TYR A 100 8.49 -5.79 -3.80
CA TYR A 100 7.38 -5.71 -4.74
C TYR A 100 6.24 -6.69 -4.44
N ILE A 101 6.55 -7.94 -4.10
CA ILE A 101 5.54 -8.95 -3.74
C ILE A 101 4.92 -8.67 -2.37
N LEU A 102 5.65 -8.05 -1.44
CA LEU A 102 5.11 -7.66 -0.15
C LEU A 102 3.99 -6.64 -0.34
N ASP A 103 4.20 -5.61 -1.16
CA ASP A 103 3.20 -4.58 -1.41
C ASP A 103 2.05 -5.11 -2.28
N MET A 104 2.39 -5.61 -3.48
CA MET A 104 1.41 -5.97 -4.51
C MET A 104 0.75 -7.32 -4.27
N GLY A 105 1.52 -8.28 -3.76
CA GLY A 105 1.08 -9.66 -3.55
C GLY A 105 0.51 -9.94 -2.17
N TYR A 106 0.82 -9.11 -1.17
CA TYR A 106 0.41 -9.37 0.21
C TYR A 106 -0.35 -8.21 0.86
N PHE A 107 0.21 -7.01 1.02
CA PHE A 107 -0.46 -5.94 1.77
C PHE A 107 -1.68 -5.36 1.06
N ILE A 108 -1.57 -4.91 -0.19
CA ILE A 108 -2.71 -4.36 -0.94
C ILE A 108 -3.87 -5.37 -1.07
N PRO A 109 -3.62 -6.66 -1.39
CA PRO A 109 -4.65 -7.69 -1.42
C PRO A 109 -5.38 -7.90 -0.10
N ASN A 110 -4.69 -7.75 1.04
CA ASN A 110 -5.27 -7.91 2.38
C ASN A 110 -5.88 -6.61 2.94
N ALA A 111 -5.68 -5.47 2.28
CA ALA A 111 -6.33 -4.22 2.65
C ALA A 111 -7.79 -4.15 2.17
N HIS A 112 -8.60 -3.34 2.84
CA HIS A 112 -9.94 -2.96 2.39
C HIS A 112 -9.88 -1.67 1.55
N VAL A 113 -9.01 -0.75 1.97
CA VAL A 113 -8.81 0.57 1.38
C VAL A 113 -7.35 0.75 1.01
N VAL A 114 -7.09 1.34 -0.16
CA VAL A 114 -5.78 1.85 -0.57
C VAL A 114 -5.83 3.37 -0.49
N LEU A 115 -5.06 3.94 0.42
CA LEU A 115 -4.99 5.37 0.69
C LEU A 115 -3.71 5.95 0.09
N GLY A 116 -3.82 6.88 -0.85
CA GLY A 116 -2.68 7.48 -1.56
C GLY A 116 -2.47 8.95 -1.28
N HIS A 117 -1.24 9.34 -0.94
CA HIS A 117 -0.82 10.74 -0.92
C HIS A 117 -0.43 11.20 -2.32
N ILE A 118 -1.22 12.10 -2.92
CA ILE A 118 -1.16 12.47 -4.34
C ILE A 118 -0.77 13.95 -4.55
N ASP A 119 0.27 14.38 -3.84
CA ASP A 119 0.92 15.68 -4.05
C ASP A 119 1.84 15.68 -5.27
N GLU A 120 2.15 16.87 -5.81
CA GLU A 120 2.98 17.02 -7.00
C GLU A 120 4.45 17.37 -6.69
N PRO A 121 5.43 16.74 -7.38
CA PRO A 121 5.26 15.68 -8.39
C PRO A 121 4.82 14.36 -7.75
N MET A 122 3.90 13.66 -8.43
CA MET A 122 3.36 12.40 -7.95
C MET A 122 4.39 11.28 -8.14
N ASP A 123 4.64 10.52 -7.07
CA ASP A 123 5.53 9.37 -7.10
C ASP A 123 4.96 8.24 -7.97
N GLU A 124 5.78 7.67 -8.87
CA GLU A 124 5.32 6.62 -9.79
C GLU A 124 4.90 5.33 -9.06
N GLY A 125 5.53 5.01 -7.92
CA GLY A 125 5.16 3.88 -7.07
C GLY A 125 3.73 4.03 -6.55
N VAL A 126 3.39 5.21 -6.02
CA VAL A 126 2.04 5.55 -5.57
C VAL A 126 1.01 5.34 -6.69
N VAL A 127 1.31 5.77 -7.91
CA VAL A 127 0.40 5.58 -9.06
C VAL A 127 0.15 4.09 -9.33
N ILE A 128 1.21 3.29 -9.32
CA ILE A 128 1.13 1.85 -9.58
C ILE A 128 0.29 1.16 -8.50
N GLU A 129 0.49 1.51 -7.23
CA GLU A 129 -0.20 0.91 -6.08
C GLU A 129 -1.70 1.26 -6.06
N LEU A 130 -2.04 2.53 -6.35
CA LEU A 130 -3.44 2.96 -6.48
C LEU A 130 -4.13 2.25 -7.64
N ALA A 131 -3.46 2.15 -8.80
CA ALA A 131 -3.97 1.43 -9.95
C ALA A 131 -4.16 -0.06 -9.63
N TRP A 132 -3.19 -0.68 -8.96
CA TRP A 132 -3.23 -2.07 -8.54
C TRP A 132 -4.41 -2.34 -7.62
N GLY A 133 -4.55 -1.56 -6.54
CA GLY A 133 -5.70 -1.63 -5.63
C GLY A 133 -7.03 -1.51 -6.37
N ARG A 134 -7.11 -0.59 -7.34
CA ARG A 134 -8.31 -0.43 -8.16
C ARG A 134 -8.64 -1.67 -8.98
N THR A 135 -7.63 -2.31 -9.57
CA THR A 135 -7.83 -3.55 -10.36
C THR A 135 -8.27 -4.72 -9.51
N LEU A 136 -7.91 -4.74 -8.22
CA LEU A 136 -8.36 -5.72 -7.24
C LEU A 136 -9.74 -5.40 -6.63
N GLY A 137 -10.40 -4.34 -7.11
CA GLY A 137 -11.72 -3.93 -6.62
C GLY A 137 -11.70 -3.27 -5.24
N LYS A 138 -10.52 -2.84 -4.75
CA LYS A 138 -10.41 -2.12 -3.47
C LYS A 138 -10.99 -0.72 -3.57
N ALA A 139 -11.43 -0.16 -2.44
CA ALA A 139 -11.68 1.27 -2.35
C ALA A 139 -10.33 2.00 -2.43
N VAL A 140 -10.24 3.00 -3.31
CA VAL A 140 -9.03 3.78 -3.52
C VAL A 140 -9.35 5.23 -3.19
N ILE A 141 -8.65 5.81 -2.22
CA ILE A 141 -8.86 7.16 -1.73
C ILE A 141 -7.56 7.94 -1.92
N GLY A 142 -7.64 9.08 -2.59
CA GLY A 142 -6.52 9.99 -2.74
C GLY A 142 -6.65 11.18 -1.80
N TRP A 143 -5.56 11.65 -1.22
CA TRP A 143 -5.54 12.89 -0.46
C TRP A 143 -4.32 13.73 -0.84
N ARG A 144 -4.49 15.05 -0.74
CA ARG A 144 -3.44 16.01 -1.11
C ARG A 144 -3.34 17.14 -0.10
N THR A 145 -2.12 17.66 0.01
CA THR A 145 -1.75 18.80 0.85
C THR A 145 -1.27 20.01 0.05
N ASP A 146 -0.97 19.81 -1.25
CA ASP A 146 -0.48 20.87 -2.12
C ASP A 146 -1.50 22.01 -2.31
N ILE A 147 -1.07 23.22 -1.96
CA ILE A 147 -1.83 24.46 -2.07
C ILE A 147 -1.80 25.08 -3.48
N ARG A 148 -0.94 24.59 -4.38
CA ARG A 148 -0.80 25.07 -5.76
C ARG A 148 -1.98 24.57 -6.61
N SER A 149 -3.21 24.96 -6.27
CA SER A 149 -4.37 24.65 -7.10
C SER A 149 -4.54 25.68 -8.23
N VAL A 150 -4.14 25.32 -9.45
CA VAL A 150 -4.74 25.93 -10.67
C VAL A 150 -5.04 24.85 -11.72
N PHE A 151 -5.65 23.74 -11.33
CA PHE A 151 -6.33 22.88 -12.30
C PHE A 151 -7.81 22.77 -11.98
N GLY A 152 -8.51 23.88 -12.25
CA GLY A 152 -9.95 23.90 -12.38
C GLY A 152 -10.73 23.60 -11.11
N ASP A 153 -12.00 23.96 -11.14
CA ASP A 153 -12.96 23.54 -10.16
C ASP A 153 -13.11 22.01 -10.24
N MET A 154 -12.72 21.30 -9.18
CA MET A 154 -12.77 19.83 -9.10
C MET A 154 -14.22 19.30 -9.05
N THR A 155 -15.24 20.16 -8.94
CA THR A 155 -16.64 19.78 -9.20
C THR A 155 -16.90 19.50 -10.68
N HIS A 156 -16.02 19.95 -11.58
CA HIS A 156 -15.98 19.43 -12.94
C HIS A 156 -15.55 17.97 -12.90
N SER A 157 -16.52 17.06 -12.98
CA SER A 157 -16.24 15.67 -13.35
C SER A 157 -15.31 15.70 -14.56
N LEU A 158 -14.20 14.97 -14.53
CA LEU A 158 -13.41 14.70 -15.72
C LEU A 158 -14.38 14.18 -16.80
N LYS A 159 -14.81 15.05 -17.72
CA LYS A 159 -15.78 14.72 -18.79
C LYS A 159 -15.16 13.83 -19.87
N GLY A 160 -14.24 12.95 -19.49
CA GLY A 160 -13.86 11.78 -20.26
C GLY A 160 -14.96 10.73 -20.11
N ARG A 161 -15.65 10.40 -21.20
CA ARG A 161 -16.69 9.37 -21.25
C ARG A 161 -16.10 7.98 -20.97
N ARG A 162 -15.91 7.65 -19.71
CA ARG A 162 -15.89 6.32 -19.09
C ARG A 162 -16.05 6.58 -17.60
N LYS A 163 -16.96 5.87 -16.94
CA LYS A 163 -17.26 6.00 -15.50
C LYS A 163 -16.04 5.55 -14.68
N THR A 164 -14.99 6.36 -14.66
CA THR A 164 -13.84 6.18 -13.79
C THR A 164 -14.23 6.80 -12.46
N LEU A 165 -14.79 5.98 -11.58
CA LEU A 165 -15.02 6.34 -10.19
C LEU A 165 -13.62 6.47 -9.52
N VAL A 166 -12.99 7.64 -9.69
CA VAL A 166 -11.99 8.17 -8.76
C VAL A 166 -12.81 8.76 -7.63
N LEU A 167 -12.97 8.01 -6.54
CA LEU A 167 -13.81 8.44 -5.44
C LEU A 167 -12.95 9.18 -4.40
N VAL A 168 -13.35 10.42 -4.16
CA VAL A 168 -12.93 11.33 -3.09
C VAL A 168 -11.42 11.62 -3.08
N ILE A 169 -11.05 12.67 -3.83
CA ILE A 169 -9.83 13.44 -3.58
C ILE A 169 -10.18 14.49 -2.54
N LEU A 170 -9.76 14.28 -1.29
CA LEU A 170 -9.85 15.32 -0.28
C LEU A 170 -8.70 16.29 -0.52
N THR A 171 -9.07 17.50 -0.93
CA THR A 171 -8.11 18.60 -1.08
C THR A 171 -8.07 19.36 0.22
N PHE A 172 -6.98 19.24 0.95
CA PHE A 172 -6.70 20.09 2.09
C PHE A 172 -5.56 21.04 1.73
N PHE A 173 -5.79 22.32 1.96
CA PHE A 173 -4.78 23.34 1.75
C PHE A 173 -3.85 23.38 2.97
N PHE A 174 -2.66 22.80 2.85
CA PHE A 174 -1.65 22.91 3.90
C PHE A 174 -0.62 23.98 3.56
N HIS A 175 -0.85 25.17 4.12
CA HIS A 175 0.21 26.16 4.18
C HIS A 175 1.26 25.66 5.19
N SER A 176 2.36 25.11 4.68
CA SER A 176 3.63 25.02 5.41
C SER A 176 3.75 23.99 6.54
N PHE A 177 3.36 22.73 6.37
CA PHE A 177 3.46 21.71 7.44
C PHE A 177 4.83 21.65 8.18
N VAL A 178 5.97 21.85 7.48
CA VAL A 178 7.31 21.88 8.12
C VAL A 178 7.61 23.21 8.84
N LYS A 179 7.24 24.35 8.24
CA LYS A 179 7.44 25.66 8.87
C LYS A 179 6.56 25.77 10.12
N THR A 180 5.35 25.21 10.05
CA THR A 180 4.35 25.21 11.13
C THR A 180 4.66 24.16 12.20
N PHE A 181 5.30 23.01 11.92
CA PHE A 181 5.75 22.11 13.00
C PHE A 181 6.87 22.72 13.87
N ILE A 182 7.72 23.56 13.29
CA ILE A 182 8.81 24.24 14.01
C ILE A 182 8.30 25.50 14.73
N VAL A 183 7.24 26.14 14.21
CA VAL A 183 6.77 27.46 14.68
C VAL A 183 5.43 27.42 15.45
N ASN A 184 4.52 26.49 15.12
CA ASN A 184 3.16 26.37 15.69
C ASN A 184 2.61 24.92 15.60
N THR A 185 3.09 24.03 16.47
CA THR A 185 2.72 22.60 16.47
C THR A 185 1.22 22.35 16.58
N LYS A 186 0.47 23.19 17.30
CA LYS A 186 -0.99 23.03 17.50
C LYS A 186 -1.77 23.10 16.20
N GLU A 187 -1.43 24.05 15.33
CA GLU A 187 -2.13 24.25 14.06
C GLU A 187 -1.86 23.08 13.11
N ALA A 188 -0.59 22.66 12.96
CA ALA A 188 -0.23 21.53 12.12
C ALA A 188 -0.92 20.23 12.58
N THR A 189 -0.96 19.98 13.90
CA THR A 189 -1.70 18.86 14.47
C THR A 189 -3.20 18.95 14.15
N SER A 190 -3.83 20.12 14.35
CA SER A 190 -5.26 20.31 14.06
C SER A 190 -5.59 20.05 12.59
N GLN A 191 -4.75 20.51 11.66
CA GLN A 191 -4.96 20.27 10.24
C GLN A 191 -4.79 18.78 9.89
N LEU A 192 -3.84 18.08 10.49
CA LEU A 192 -3.67 16.64 10.29
C LEU A 192 -4.88 15.83 10.81
N TYR A 193 -5.46 16.24 11.95
CA TYR A 193 -6.72 15.67 12.45
C TYR A 193 -7.87 15.88 11.47
N ALA A 194 -7.97 17.07 10.85
CA ALA A 194 -9.00 17.35 9.85
C ALA A 194 -8.86 16.46 8.61
N VAL A 195 -7.62 16.22 8.15
CA VAL A 195 -7.36 15.25 7.06
C VAL A 195 -7.81 13.86 7.46
N ALA A 196 -7.41 13.40 8.65
CA ALA A 196 -7.76 12.07 9.13
C ALA A 196 -9.29 11.89 9.27
N GLU A 197 -9.99 12.92 9.74
CA GLU A 197 -11.45 12.96 9.82
C GLU A 197 -12.11 12.81 8.45
N SER A 198 -11.71 13.60 7.46
CA SER A 198 -12.32 13.44 6.14
C SER A 198 -11.93 12.14 5.45
N ILE A 199 -10.72 11.60 5.67
CA ILE A 199 -10.39 10.23 5.23
C ILE A 199 -11.34 9.22 5.87
N HIS A 200 -11.59 9.34 7.18
CA HIS A 200 -12.55 8.48 7.87
C HIS A 200 -13.97 8.60 7.30
N GLU A 201 -14.45 9.82 7.01
CA GLU A 201 -15.74 10.06 6.35
C GLU A 201 -15.79 9.39 4.96
N ALA A 202 -14.73 9.51 4.17
CA ALA A 202 -14.63 8.91 2.85
C ALA A 202 -14.63 7.37 2.89
N ILE A 203 -13.93 6.77 3.86
CA ILE A 203 -13.93 5.32 4.10
C ILE A 203 -15.33 4.86 4.50
N THR A 204 -15.97 5.56 5.44
CA THR A 204 -17.32 5.24 5.90
C THR A 204 -18.35 5.32 4.77
N ALA A 205 -18.26 6.35 3.93
CA ALA A 205 -19.12 6.48 2.76
C ALA A 205 -18.92 5.31 1.77
N CYS A 206 -17.68 4.89 1.53
CA CYS A 206 -17.40 3.71 0.69
C CYS A 206 -18.00 2.42 1.25
N GLU A 207 -17.94 2.22 2.56
CA GLU A 207 -18.51 1.06 3.23
C GLU A 207 -20.04 1.06 3.14
N VAL A 208 -20.69 2.20 3.42
CA VAL A 208 -22.16 2.35 3.31
C VAL A 208 -22.64 2.12 1.89
N GLU A 209 -21.88 2.55 0.88
CA GLU A 209 -22.16 2.28 -0.53
C GLU A 209 -21.88 0.81 -0.96
N GLY A 210 -21.40 -0.04 -0.04
CA GLY A 210 -21.11 -1.44 -0.30
C GLY A 210 -19.89 -1.67 -1.20
N LYS A 211 -18.97 -0.69 -1.32
CA LYS A 211 -17.74 -0.85 -2.12
C LYS A 211 -16.76 -1.83 -1.49
N PHE A 212 -16.84 -1.99 -0.18
CA PHE A 212 -16.23 -3.06 0.59
C PHE A 212 -17.08 -3.30 1.84
N SER A 213 -16.82 -4.37 2.57
CA SER A 213 -17.33 -4.54 3.93
C SER A 213 -16.19 -4.97 4.84
N ALA A 214 -16.09 -4.39 6.03
CA ALA A 214 -15.12 -4.84 7.03
C ALA A 214 -15.34 -6.32 7.41
N SER A 215 -16.58 -6.81 7.29
CA SER A 215 -16.98 -8.17 7.66
C SER A 215 -16.79 -9.21 6.55
N SER A 216 -16.57 -8.78 5.30
CA SER A 216 -16.42 -9.70 4.18
C SER A 216 -14.96 -9.83 3.77
N THR A 217 -14.49 -11.06 3.68
CA THR A 217 -13.31 -11.36 2.89
C THR A 217 -13.66 -11.04 1.44
N VAL A 218 -13.20 -9.89 0.95
CA VAL A 218 -13.39 -9.52 -0.47
C VAL A 218 -12.75 -10.62 -1.30
N SER A 219 -13.57 -11.45 -1.96
CA SER A 219 -13.08 -12.46 -2.88
C SER A 219 -12.35 -11.74 -4.01
N LEU A 220 -11.03 -11.77 -3.99
CA LEU A 220 -10.22 -11.28 -5.09
C LEU A 220 -10.49 -12.16 -6.31
N GLN A 221 -10.95 -11.54 -7.39
CA GLN A 221 -11.13 -12.19 -8.68
C GLN A 221 -10.06 -11.65 -9.63
N PRO A 222 -8.83 -12.21 -9.58
CA PRO A 222 -7.73 -11.71 -10.39
C PRO A 222 -8.07 -11.84 -11.87
N SER A 223 -7.95 -10.72 -12.59
CA SER A 223 -8.38 -10.57 -13.98
C SER A 223 -7.33 -11.00 -15.01
N SER A 224 -6.09 -11.24 -14.59
CA SER A 224 -5.01 -11.72 -15.46
C SER A 224 -4.14 -12.76 -14.77
N LEU A 225 -3.41 -13.53 -15.59
CA LEU A 225 -2.43 -14.52 -15.11
C LEU A 225 -1.36 -13.88 -14.22
N LEU A 226 -0.86 -12.69 -14.61
CA LEU A 226 0.10 -11.95 -13.80
C LEU A 226 -0.48 -11.64 -12.43
N GLN A 227 -1.75 -11.24 -12.34
CA GLN A 227 -2.37 -10.99 -11.04
C GLN A 227 -2.45 -12.23 -10.18
N GLN A 228 -2.86 -13.36 -10.78
CA GLN A 228 -2.90 -14.64 -10.07
C GLN A 228 -1.51 -15.03 -9.54
N GLN A 229 -0.46 -14.83 -10.33
CA GLN A 229 0.92 -15.13 -9.94
C GLN A 229 1.37 -14.27 -8.77
N LEU A 230 1.19 -12.95 -8.84
CA LEU A 230 1.60 -12.03 -7.76
C LEU A 230 0.90 -12.36 -6.43
N LEU A 231 -0.42 -12.59 -6.47
CA LEU A 231 -1.20 -13.00 -5.30
C LEU A 231 -0.74 -14.34 -4.73
N ASN A 232 -0.49 -15.32 -5.60
CA ASN A 232 -0.01 -16.64 -5.19
C ASN A 232 1.39 -16.57 -4.56
N HIS A 233 2.30 -15.78 -5.13
CA HIS A 233 3.63 -15.59 -4.57
C HIS A 233 3.58 -14.88 -3.22
N GLY A 234 2.75 -13.83 -3.09
CA GLY A 234 2.52 -13.17 -1.80
C GLY A 234 2.04 -14.14 -0.73
N LYS A 235 1.08 -15.01 -1.09
CA LYS A 235 0.61 -16.08 -0.20
C LYS A 235 1.72 -17.07 0.16
N ILE A 236 2.44 -17.60 -0.82
CA ILE A 236 3.52 -18.58 -0.57
C ILE A 236 4.59 -18.00 0.35
N ILE A 237 4.99 -16.75 0.13
CA ILE A 237 6.09 -16.13 0.85
C ILE A 237 5.66 -15.69 2.25
N PHE A 238 4.53 -15.00 2.39
CA PHE A 238 4.19 -14.24 3.60
C PHE A 238 3.05 -14.83 4.45
N ASP A 239 2.28 -15.80 3.95
CA ASP A 239 1.14 -16.34 4.70
C ASP A 239 1.57 -16.97 6.03
N GLY A 240 0.79 -16.68 7.08
CA GLY A 240 1.06 -17.06 8.47
C GLY A 240 2.14 -16.24 9.19
N ILE A 241 2.74 -15.23 8.55
CA ILE A 241 3.78 -14.40 9.17
C ILE A 241 3.17 -13.15 9.81
N THR A 242 3.31 -13.05 11.13
CA THR A 242 2.73 -11.96 11.93
C THR A 242 3.72 -10.84 12.27
N ASN A 243 5.03 -11.11 12.18
CA ASN A 243 6.08 -10.13 12.49
C ASN A 243 7.23 -10.25 11.49
N PHE A 244 7.36 -9.24 10.62
CA PHE A 244 8.38 -9.19 9.57
C PHE A 244 9.78 -8.81 10.09
N HIS A 245 9.92 -8.43 11.36
CA HIS A 245 11.21 -8.05 11.95
C HIS A 245 11.89 -9.20 12.72
N ALA A 246 11.16 -10.28 13.00
CA ALA A 246 11.73 -11.42 13.71
C ALA A 246 12.66 -12.21 12.79
N GLU A 247 13.91 -12.47 13.23
CA GLU A 247 14.91 -13.19 12.43
C GLU A 247 14.39 -14.53 11.88
N ASN A 248 13.69 -15.32 12.71
CA ASN A 248 13.15 -16.62 12.29
C ASN A 248 12.14 -16.47 11.14
N ASN A 249 11.32 -15.42 11.16
CA ASN A 249 10.36 -15.14 10.11
C ASN A 249 11.05 -14.65 8.84
N LEU A 250 12.05 -13.76 8.95
CA LEU A 250 12.86 -13.33 7.81
C LEU A 250 13.59 -14.51 7.15
N ARG A 251 14.13 -15.44 7.94
CA ARG A 251 14.75 -16.68 7.43
C ARG A 251 13.74 -17.54 6.68
N LEU A 252 12.51 -17.68 7.20
CA LEU A 252 11.43 -18.41 6.55
C LEU A 252 11.02 -17.79 5.21
N ILE A 253 10.88 -16.45 5.17
CA ILE A 253 10.58 -15.67 3.96
C ILE A 253 11.66 -15.91 2.90
N VAL A 254 12.94 -15.76 3.27
CA VAL A 254 14.08 -15.98 2.37
C VAL A 254 14.07 -17.41 1.83
N ARG A 255 13.81 -18.42 2.67
CA ARG A 255 13.70 -19.82 2.20
C ARG A 255 12.59 -20.00 1.18
N ARG A 256 11.38 -19.51 1.46
CA ARG A 256 10.22 -19.58 0.57
C ARG A 256 10.51 -18.91 -0.77
N LEU A 257 11.18 -17.75 -0.75
CA LEU A 257 11.63 -17.05 -1.95
C LEU A 257 12.62 -17.88 -2.78
N LEU A 258 13.64 -18.46 -2.13
CA LEU A 258 14.64 -19.27 -2.83
C LEU A 258 14.03 -20.56 -3.41
N THR A 259 13.05 -21.16 -2.72
CA THR A 259 12.29 -22.29 -3.26
C THR A 259 11.51 -21.89 -4.52
N LEU A 260 10.84 -20.73 -4.53
CA LEU A 260 10.19 -20.21 -5.75
C LEU A 260 11.18 -19.98 -6.90
N LYS A 261 12.37 -19.47 -6.60
CA LYS A 261 13.46 -19.32 -7.59
C LYS A 261 13.91 -20.64 -8.16
N GLN A 262 14.13 -21.66 -7.33
CA GLN A 262 14.53 -23.01 -7.79
C GLN A 262 13.45 -23.69 -8.64
N GLN A 263 12.17 -23.39 -8.39
CA GLN A 263 11.04 -23.90 -9.18
C GLN A 263 10.84 -23.16 -10.51
N GLY A 264 11.64 -22.12 -10.81
CA GLY A 264 11.46 -21.29 -12.00
C GLY A 264 10.19 -20.43 -11.97
N LEU A 265 9.54 -20.30 -10.81
CA LEU A 265 8.36 -19.46 -10.60
C LEU A 265 8.73 -18.02 -10.23
N PHE A 266 10.02 -17.77 -10.01
CA PHE A 266 10.56 -16.43 -9.82
C PHE A 266 10.55 -15.69 -11.16
N CYS A 267 9.49 -14.92 -11.39
CA CYS A 267 9.37 -14.03 -12.52
C CYS A 267 9.37 -12.60 -11.98
N LEU A 268 10.53 -11.93 -11.97
CA LEU A 268 10.47 -10.49 -12.10
C LEU A 268 9.94 -10.20 -13.50
N PRO A 269 8.98 -9.28 -13.66
CA PRO A 269 8.83 -8.63 -14.94
C PRO A 269 10.23 -8.16 -15.30
N THR A 270 10.79 -8.62 -16.41
CA THR A 270 12.03 -8.05 -16.94
C THR A 270 11.67 -6.60 -17.21
N ILE A 271 11.86 -5.74 -16.22
CA ILE A 271 11.72 -4.30 -16.38
C ILE A 271 12.80 -4.02 -17.40
N ILE A 272 12.35 -3.75 -18.63
CA ILE A 272 13.19 -3.57 -19.81
C ILE A 272 14.36 -2.72 -19.35
N ASN A 273 15.56 -3.33 -19.28
CA ASN A 273 16.77 -2.62 -18.95
C ASN A 273 16.81 -1.42 -19.91
N LYS A 274 16.58 -0.22 -19.39
CA LYS A 274 16.69 1.02 -20.13
C LYS A 274 18.19 1.26 -20.38
N HIS A 275 18.73 0.48 -21.29
CA HIS A 275 19.86 0.90 -22.12
C HIS A 275 19.27 1.56 -23.36
N HIS A 276 18.78 2.80 -23.23
CA HIS A 276 18.64 3.78 -24.30
C HIS A 276 18.43 5.17 -23.70
#